data_AF-A0A368FT90-F1
#
_entry.id   AF-A0A368FT90-F1
#
_cell.length_a   1.000
_cell.length_b   1.000
_cell.length_c   1.000
_cell.angle_alpha   90.00
_cell.angle_beta   90.00
_cell.angle_gamma   90.00
#
_symmetry.space_group_name_H-M   'P 1'
#
loop_
_entity.id
_entity.type
_entity.pdbx_description
1 polymer ?
#
loop_
_entity_poly.entity_id
_entity_poly.type
_entity_poly.pdbx_seq_one_letter_code
_entity_poly.pdbx_strand_id
1 'polypeptide(L)'
;MRERRRLRKVNEAFEIVKQRTCPNPNQRLPKVEILRSAIEYITKLETMLHAEGKMTKIMAQNQMAMHGHTGGDYLPSTSAQFPASFDGFEDDDVSDSDDVDSPQPTGEEAKLV
;
A
#
# COMPACT_ATOMS: atom_id res chain seq x y z
N MET A 1 -14.69 -10.93 -0.70
CA MET A 1 -14.31 -9.95 -1.74
C MET A 1 -13.42 -8.80 -1.25
N ARG A 2 -13.65 -8.25 -0.04
CA ARG A 2 -12.84 -7.16 0.55
C ARG A 2 -11.32 -7.43 0.54
N GLU A 3 -10.89 -8.61 1.00
CA GLU A 3 -9.46 -8.92 1.12
C GLU A 3 -8.73 -8.97 -0.24
N ARG A 4 -9.36 -9.55 -1.26
CA ARG A 4 -8.84 -9.53 -2.64
C ARG A 4 -8.62 -8.10 -3.15
N ARG A 5 -9.52 -7.17 -2.83
CA ARG A 5 -9.39 -5.75 -3.23
C ARG A 5 -8.24 -5.07 -2.50
N ARG A 6 -8.05 -5.37 -1.21
CA ARG A 6 -6.92 -4.88 -0.42
C ARG A 6 -5.57 -5.36 -0.97
N LEU A 7 -5.47 -6.66 -1.28
CA LEU A 7 -4.25 -7.24 -1.84
C LEU A 7 -3.87 -6.65 -3.21
N ARG A 8 -4.86 -6.31 -4.05
CA ARG A 8 -4.61 -5.60 -5.33
C ARG A 8 -3.92 -4.26 -5.11
N LYS A 9 -4.41 -3.44 -4.18
CA LYS A 9 -3.81 -2.13 -3.84
C LYS A 9 -2.38 -2.29 -3.31
N VAL A 10 -2.15 -3.28 -2.46
CA VAL A 10 -0.80 -3.57 -1.95
C VAL A 10 0.13 -3.96 -3.09
N ASN A 11 -0.30 -4.84 -3.99
CA ASN A 11 0.52 -5.26 -5.12
C ASN A 11 0.83 -4.10 -6.08
N GLU A 12 -0.13 -3.21 -6.34
CA GLU A 12 0.11 -2.00 -7.13
C GLU A 12 1.14 -1.07 -6.47
N ALA A 13 1.07 -0.89 -5.15
CA ALA A 13 2.08 -0.12 -4.42
C ALA A 13 3.48 -0.76 -4.52
N PHE A 14 3.57 -2.10 -4.50
CA PHE A 14 4.83 -2.80 -4.71
C PHE A 14 5.42 -2.55 -6.10
N GLU A 15 4.59 -2.49 -7.14
CA GLU A 15 5.05 -2.16 -8.50
C GLU A 15 5.60 -0.73 -8.59
N ILE A 16 4.94 0.24 -7.93
CA ILE A 16 5.43 1.63 -7.86
C ILE A 16 6.79 1.69 -7.16
N VAL A 17 6.95 1.00 -6.03
CA VAL A 17 8.23 0.96 -5.31
C VAL A 17 9.32 0.32 -6.17
N LYS A 18 9.01 -0.80 -6.83
CA LYS A 18 9.93 -1.49 -7.73
C LYS A 18 10.42 -0.55 -8.84
N GLN A 19 9.51 0.19 -9.47
CA GLN A 19 9.85 1.12 -10.55
C GLN A 19 10.83 2.23 -10.13
N ARG A 20 10.77 2.68 -8.87
CA ARG A 20 11.62 3.77 -8.39
C ARG A 20 12.96 3.32 -7.80
N THR A 21 13.04 2.07 -7.35
CA THR A 21 14.14 1.63 -6.46
C THR A 21 14.94 0.47 -7.04
N CYS A 22 14.37 -0.33 -7.94
CA CYS A 22 15.03 -1.49 -8.51
C CYS A 22 15.70 -1.15 -9.85
N PRO A 23 16.93 -1.61 -10.13
CA PRO A 23 17.64 -1.32 -11.38
C PRO A 23 16.92 -1.82 -12.64
N ASN A 24 16.24 -2.97 -12.54
CA ASN A 24 15.47 -3.54 -13.65
C ASN A 24 14.03 -3.86 -13.20
N PRO A 25 13.07 -2.94 -13.39
CA PRO A 25 11.70 -3.12 -12.92
C PRO A 25 10.89 -4.14 -13.74
N ASN A 26 11.36 -4.50 -14.95
CA ASN A 26 10.71 -5.50 -15.80
C ASN A 26 10.97 -6.93 -15.31
N GLN A 27 12.02 -7.13 -14.49
CA GLN A 27 12.29 -8.41 -13.86
C GLN A 27 11.26 -8.69 -12.75
N ARG A 28 10.84 -9.95 -12.67
CA ARG A 28 9.98 -10.42 -11.59
C ARG A 28 10.82 -10.60 -10.34
N LEU A 29 10.52 -9.82 -9.30
CA LEU A 29 11.27 -9.81 -8.04
C LEU A 29 10.35 -10.24 -6.88
N PRO A 30 10.88 -10.97 -5.88
CA PRO A 30 10.13 -11.25 -4.65
C PRO A 30 9.90 -9.96 -3.86
N LYS A 31 8.77 -9.88 -3.14
CA LYS A 31 8.40 -8.68 -2.35
C LYS A 31 9.51 -8.24 -1.40
N VAL A 32 10.20 -9.19 -0.78
CA VAL A 32 11.30 -8.90 0.15
C VAL A 32 12.48 -8.21 -0.54
N GLU A 33 12.79 -8.54 -1.79
CA GLU A 33 13.88 -7.88 -2.52
C GLU A 33 13.52 -6.45 -2.91
N ILE A 34 12.26 -6.22 -3.33
CA ILE A 34 11.77 -4.86 -3.59
C ILE A 34 11.90 -3.98 -2.34
N LEU A 35 11.59 -4.53 -1.16
CA LEU A 35 11.77 -3.80 0.12
C LEU A 35 13.24 -3.53 0.44
N ARG A 36 14.14 -4.50 0.20
CA ARG A 36 15.58 -4.31 0.41
C ARG A 36 16.12 -3.20 -0.50
N SER A 37 15.78 -3.23 -1.79
CA SER A 37 16.19 -2.19 -2.74
C SER A 37 15.63 -0.82 -2.37
N ALA A 38 14.40 -0.74 -1.84
CA ALA A 38 13.83 0.51 -1.38
C ALA A 38 14.59 1.11 -0.19
N ILE A 39 14.97 0.29 0.79
CA ILE A 39 15.78 0.71 1.93
C ILE A 39 17.13 1.23 1.45
N GLU A 40 17.83 0.47 0.60
CA GLU A 40 19.13 0.85 0.06
C GLU A 40 19.06 2.18 -0.72
N TYR A 41 18.01 2.36 -1.53
CA TYR A 41 17.82 3.59 -2.29
C TYR A 41 17.61 4.80 -1.39
N ILE A 42 16.79 4.67 -0.34
CA ILE A 42 16.59 5.74 0.65
C ILE A 42 17.91 6.08 1.35
N THR A 43 18.65 5.08 1.85
CA THR A 43 19.94 5.31 2.53
C THR A 43 20.96 6.00 1.62
N LYS A 44 20.98 5.65 0.33
CA LYS A 44 21.83 6.31 -0.66
C LYS A 44 21.47 7.79 -0.82
N LEU A 45 20.17 8.10 -0.97
CA LEU A 45 19.69 9.48 -1.08
C LEU A 45 19.99 10.29 0.19
N GLU A 46 19.77 9.72 1.36
CA GLU A 46 20.09 10.34 2.66
C GLU A 46 21.58 10.68 2.77
N THR A 47 22.45 9.75 2.37
CA THR A 47 23.90 9.95 2.38
C THR A 47 24.33 11.10 1.46
N MET A 48 23.75 11.18 0.26
CA MET A 48 24.06 12.27 -0.68
C MET A 48 23.58 13.62 -0.13
N LEU A 49 22.37 13.70 0.42
CA LEU A 49 21.86 14.93 1.02
C LEU A 49 22.67 15.38 2.23
N HIS A 50 23.12 14.43 3.06
CA HIS A 50 23.99 14.72 4.19
C HIS A 50 25.34 15.28 3.74
N ALA A 51 25.96 14.67 2.72
CA ALA A 51 27.22 15.16 2.15
C ALA A 51 27.10 16.57 1.53
N GLU A 52 25.94 16.90 0.97
CA GLU A 52 25.64 18.24 0.45
C GLU A 52 25.24 19.26 1.54
N GLY A 53 25.16 18.85 2.81
CA GLY A 53 24.70 19.70 3.91
C GLY A 53 23.19 20.04 3.86
N LYS A 54 22.41 19.34 3.04
CA LYS A 54 20.96 19.56 2.83
C LYS A 54 20.11 18.68 3.75
N MET A 55 20.53 18.53 4.99
CA MET A 55 19.78 17.76 6.00
C MET A 55 18.41 18.39 6.25
N THR A 56 17.35 17.60 6.07
CA THR A 56 16.00 18.05 6.41
C THR A 56 15.76 18.00 7.92
N LYS A 57 14.82 18.80 8.41
CA LYS A 57 14.43 18.79 9.83
C LYS A 57 14.03 17.40 10.34
N ILE A 58 13.35 16.61 9.49
CA ILE A 58 12.93 15.24 9.79
C ILE A 58 14.15 14.32 9.91
N MET A 59 15.13 14.43 9.01
CA MET A 59 16.36 13.62 9.07
C MET A 59 17.15 13.88 10.36
N ALA A 60 17.26 15.14 10.78
CA ALA A 60 17.93 15.50 12.04
C ALA A 60 17.19 14.92 13.27
N GLN A 61 15.86 15.00 13.29
CA GLN A 61 15.05 14.43 14.38
C GLN A 61 15.17 12.91 14.46
N ASN A 62 15.20 12.22 13.32
CA ASN A 62 15.32 10.76 13.27
C ASN A 62 16.68 10.26 13.79
N GLN A 63 17.78 11.00 13.56
CA GLN A 63 19.08 10.66 14.15
C GLN A 63 19.05 10.70 15.68
N MET A 64 18.36 11.67 16.27
CA MET A 64 18.26 11.78 17.74
C MET A 64 17.45 10.64 18.36
N ALA A 65 16.40 10.17 17.67
CA ALA A 65 15.57 9.06 18.14
C ALA A 65 16.32 7.71 18.20
N MET A 66 17.26 7.46 17.27
CA MET A 66 18.04 6.21 17.23
C MET A 66 19.14 6.14 18.31
N HIS A 67 19.66 7.28 18.77
CA HIS A 67 20.69 7.32 19.82
C HIS A 67 20.09 7.35 21.24
N GLY A 68 18.75 7.40 21.37
CA GLY A 68 18.05 7.48 22.66
C GLY A 68 17.79 6.15 23.37
N HIS A 69 18.19 4.99 22.82
CA HIS A 69 17.95 3.66 23.41
C HIS A 69 19.23 2.85 23.60
N THR A 70 20.20 3.40 24.33
CA THR A 70 21.28 2.63 24.97
C THR A 70 21.13 2.57 26.50
N GLY A 71 19.91 2.74 27.01
CA GLY A 71 19.57 2.56 28.42
C GLY A 71 18.32 1.71 28.49
N GLY A 72 18.48 0.45 28.90
CA GLY A 72 17.38 -0.48 29.05
C GLY A 72 16.43 -0.03 30.15
N ASP A 73 15.14 -0.12 29.86
CA ASP A 73 14.09 -0.36 30.85
C ASP A 73 12.92 -1.01 30.11
N TYR A 74 12.56 -2.23 30.51
CA TYR A 74 11.42 -2.96 29.97
C TYR A 74 10.14 -2.14 30.21
N LEU A 75 9.39 -1.84 29.14
CA LEU A 75 8.08 -1.19 29.23
C LEU A 75 7.14 -2.01 30.13
N PRO A 76 6.46 -1.41 31.13
CA PRO A 76 5.45 -2.12 31.90
C PRO A 76 4.25 -2.39 31.00
N SER A 77 3.81 -3.65 30.97
CA SER A 77 2.57 -4.10 30.32
C SER A 77 1.37 -3.34 30.90
N THR A 78 1.01 -2.20 30.30
CA THR A 78 -0.30 -1.60 30.50
C THR A 78 -1.25 -2.30 29.54
N SER A 79 -2.19 -3.05 30.10
CA SER A 79 -3.29 -3.68 29.38
C SER A 79 -3.99 -2.64 28.50
N ALA A 80 -3.97 -2.83 27.18
CA ALA A 80 -4.71 -1.99 26.25
C ALA A 80 -6.22 -2.12 26.53
N GLN A 81 -6.77 -1.13 27.25
CA GLN A 81 -8.21 -1.00 27.41
C GLN A 81 -8.76 -0.38 26.13
N PHE A 82 -9.45 -1.18 25.32
CA PHE A 82 -10.14 -0.69 24.13
C PHE A 82 -11.48 -0.06 24.55
N PRO A 83 -11.81 1.15 24.06
CA PRO A 83 -13.12 1.75 24.31
C PRO A 83 -14.20 0.94 23.61
N ALA A 84 -15.17 0.43 24.38
CA ALA A 84 -16.24 -0.47 23.93
C ALA A 84 -17.39 0.25 23.19
N SER A 85 -17.11 1.33 22.46
CA SER A 85 -18.16 2.12 21.80
C SER A 85 -17.64 2.79 20.53
N PHE A 86 -17.47 1.98 19.49
CA PHE A 86 -17.59 2.44 18.12
C PHE A 86 -18.87 1.79 17.60
N ASP A 87 -20.00 2.47 17.79
CA ASP A 87 -21.31 2.09 17.26
C ASP A 87 -21.76 3.29 16.42
N GLY A 88 -21.65 3.17 15.09
CA GLY A 88 -21.85 4.32 14.21
C GLY A 88 -21.24 4.18 12.83
N PHE A 89 -21.36 3.01 12.20
CA PHE A 89 -21.25 2.95 10.74
C PHE A 89 -22.57 2.37 10.23
N GLU A 90 -23.43 3.25 9.71
CA GLU A 90 -24.61 2.87 8.93
C GLU A 90 -24.10 2.13 7.68
N ASP A 91 -24.43 0.84 7.59
CA ASP A 91 -24.29 0.04 6.38
C ASP A 91 -25.29 0.61 5.36
N ASP A 92 -24.83 1.52 4.48
CA ASP A 92 -25.55 1.86 3.26
C ASP A 92 -25.63 0.61 2.39
N ASP A 93 -26.78 -0.06 2.45
CA ASP A 93 -27.13 -1.22 1.64
C ASP A 93 -27.17 -0.81 0.15
N VAL A 94 -26.10 -1.14 -0.58
CA VAL A 94 -26.03 -0.91 -2.03
C VAL A 94 -26.91 -1.95 -2.73
N SER A 95 -28.16 -1.58 -3.01
CA SER A 95 -29.12 -2.34 -3.82
C SER A 95 -28.56 -2.54 -5.24
N ASP A 96 -28.14 -3.77 -5.55
CA ASP A 96 -27.70 -4.18 -6.88
C ASP A 96 -28.94 -4.52 -7.73
N SER A 97 -29.44 -3.55 -8.50
CA SER A 97 -30.45 -3.81 -9.53
C SER A 97 -29.73 -4.37 -10.76
N ASP A 98 -29.83 -5.68 -10.95
CA ASP A 98 -29.47 -6.37 -12.20
C ASP A 98 -30.43 -5.95 -13.32
N ASP A 99 -30.13 -4.85 -14.03
CA ASP A 99 -30.70 -4.59 -15.35
C ASP A 99 -30.06 -5.55 -16.37
N VAL A 100 -30.80 -6.61 -16.67
CA VAL A 100 -30.51 -7.62 -17.69
C VAL A 100 -30.58 -7.02 -19.09
N ASP A 101 -29.47 -6.51 -19.61
CA ASP A 101 -29.33 -6.24 -21.05
C ASP A 101 -29.26 -7.57 -21.80
N SER A 102 -30.43 -8.06 -22.24
CA SER A 102 -30.56 -9.26 -23.06
C SER A 102 -30.26 -8.90 -24.52
N PRO A 103 -29.27 -9.52 -25.18
CA PRO A 103 -29.04 -9.28 -26.60
C PRO A 103 -30.19 -9.89 -27.43
N GLN A 104 -30.89 -9.05 -28.21
CA GLN A 104 -31.89 -9.48 -29.20
C GLN A 104 -31.25 -10.43 -30.23
N PRO A 105 -31.85 -11.60 -30.53
CA PRO A 105 -31.44 -12.40 -31.67
C PRO A 105 -31.96 -11.75 -32.97
N THR A 106 -31.03 -11.37 -33.84
CA THR A 106 -31.30 -10.97 -35.22
C THR A 106 -31.79 -12.19 -36.01
N GLY A 107 -33.10 -12.26 -36.25
CA GLY A 107 -33.72 -13.24 -37.14
C GLY A 107 -34.10 -12.58 -38.46
N GLU A 108 -33.32 -12.84 -39.50
CA GLU A 108 -33.72 -12.62 -40.89
C GLU A 108 -34.93 -13.50 -41.21
N GLU A 109 -36.07 -12.91 -41.55
CA GLU A 109 -37.10 -13.57 -42.34
C GLU A 109 -37.36 -12.75 -43.61
N ALA A 110 -36.56 -13.03 -44.63
CA ALA A 110 -36.93 -12.74 -46.01
C ALA A 110 -37.96 -13.80 -46.45
N LYS A 111 -39.23 -13.41 -46.37
CA LYS A 111 -40.38 -14.18 -46.82
C LYS A 111 -40.32 -14.43 -48.33
N LEU A 112 -40.27 -15.70 -48.71
CA LEU A 112 -40.63 -16.17 -50.06
C LEU A 112 -42.11 -16.57 -50.06
N VAL A 113 -42.75 -16.39 -51.22
CA VAL A 113 -44.18 -16.58 -51.59
C VAL A 113 -45.04 -15.33 -51.51
#